data_AF-A0AAU9WN56-F1
#
_entry.id   AF-A0AAU9WN56-F1
#
_cell.length_a   1.000
_cell.length_b   1.000
_cell.length_c   1.000
_cell.angle_alpha   90.00
_cell.angle_beta   90.00
_cell.angle_gamma   90.00
#
_symmetry.space_group_name_H-M   'P 1'
#
loop_
_entity.id
_entity.type
_entity.pdbx_description
1 polymer ?
#
loop_
_entity_poly.entity_id
_entity_poly.type
_entity_poly.pdbx_seq_one_letter_code
_entity_poly.pdbx_strand_id
1 'polypeptide(L)'
;LFVSNRSNASQLVTLDLDSKPITVLCQMGDFGCGDGGWTPVMKTDGNKATFHYDSHYWSDKNQYNTPGGRTGFDSQETKLPTYWNTPFSKICLGMKISGQLRFIVFNKQANSLHSLIADGTYRATSLGRNEWKKLIGAHGSLQLNCNKEGFNAVGIARIGYVANQENDCGTCDSRIGFGTRGGSNTCGNVASHSPDNGDRNIKAMGYILVQ
;
A
#
# COMPACT_ATOMS: atom_id res chain seq x y z
N LEU A 1 39.46 -0.12 1.90
CA LEU A 1 38.46 0.96 1.73
C LEU A 1 37.51 0.57 0.61
N PHE A 2 36.47 -0.21 0.91
CA PHE A 2 35.42 -0.48 -0.07
C PHE A 2 34.52 0.74 -0.15
N VAL A 3 34.78 1.59 -1.15
CA VAL A 3 33.84 2.63 -1.54
C VAL A 3 32.69 1.90 -2.23
N SER A 4 31.66 1.54 -1.46
CA SER A 4 30.35 1.20 -2.01
C SER A 4 29.86 2.45 -2.72
N ASN A 5 30.02 2.50 -4.04
CA ASN A 5 29.30 3.42 -4.90
C ASN A 5 27.81 3.07 -4.74
N ARG A 6 27.16 3.61 -3.71
CA ARG A 6 25.71 3.50 -3.56
C ARG A 6 25.10 4.30 -4.70
N SER A 7 24.74 3.61 -5.77
CA SER A 7 23.96 4.20 -6.84
C SER A 7 22.67 4.75 -6.26
N ASN A 8 22.41 6.04 -6.49
CA ASN A 8 21.11 6.67 -6.22
C ASN A 8 20.09 6.36 -7.33
N ALA A 9 20.48 5.64 -8.39
CA ALA A 9 19.57 5.21 -9.43
C ALA A 9 18.93 3.85 -9.09
N SER A 10 17.62 3.77 -9.26
CA SER A 10 16.87 2.51 -9.16
C SER A 10 17.48 1.44 -10.06
N GLN A 11 17.61 0.23 -9.53
CA GLN A 11 18.37 -0.85 -10.18
C GLN A 11 17.65 -2.19 -10.03
N LEU A 12 17.81 -3.04 -11.05
CA LEU A 12 17.36 -4.41 -11.00
C LEU A 12 18.32 -5.19 -10.10
N VAL A 13 17.78 -5.80 -9.04
CA VAL A 13 18.53 -6.62 -8.09
C VAL A 13 17.95 -8.03 -8.12
N THR A 14 18.83 -9.03 -8.17
CA THR A 14 18.44 -10.43 -7.98
C THR A 14 18.56 -10.77 -6.50
N LEU A 15 17.43 -11.08 -5.88
CA LEU A 15 17.32 -11.52 -4.49
C LEU A 15 17.18 -13.05 -4.48
N ASP A 16 17.88 -13.72 -3.58
CA ASP A 16 17.66 -15.15 -3.33
C ASP A 16 16.68 -15.29 -2.16
N LEU A 17 15.45 -15.71 -2.48
CA LEU A 17 14.36 -15.88 -1.51
C LEU A 17 13.88 -17.34 -1.56
N ASP A 18 13.95 -18.05 -0.44
CA ASP A 18 13.65 -19.49 -0.35
C ASP A 18 14.44 -20.34 -1.37
N SER A 19 15.74 -20.06 -1.55
CA SER A 19 16.60 -20.73 -2.54
C SER A 19 16.13 -20.57 -4.00
N LYS A 20 15.36 -19.51 -4.29
CA LYS A 20 14.88 -19.17 -5.62
C LYS A 20 15.26 -17.73 -5.96
N PRO A 21 16.01 -17.51 -7.06
CA PRO A 21 16.35 -16.16 -7.48
C PRO A 21 15.12 -15.44 -8.03
N ILE A 22 14.90 -14.21 -7.58
CA ILE A 22 13.93 -13.29 -8.16
C ILE A 22 14.58 -11.94 -8.47
N THR A 23 14.34 -11.44 -9.67
CA THR A 23 14.76 -10.09 -10.06
C THR A 23 13.65 -9.09 -9.80
N VAL A 24 13.93 -8.07 -8.99
CA VAL A 24 13.03 -6.95 -8.68
C VAL A 24 13.74 -5.61 -8.92
N LEU A 25 12.99 -4.56 -9.26
CA LEU A 25 13.52 -3.20 -9.37
C LEU A 25 13.44 -2.53 -8.00
N CYS A 26 14.57 -2.51 -7.28
CA CYS A 26 14.68 -1.76 -6.04
C CYS A 26 14.76 -0.26 -6.35
N GLN A 27 13.91 0.52 -5.68
CA GLN A 27 13.94 1.98 -5.82
C GLN A 27 15.03 2.53 -4.91
N MET A 28 15.96 3.29 -5.48
CA MET A 28 17.12 3.82 -4.76
C MET A 28 17.01 5.33 -4.60
N GLY A 29 17.54 5.87 -3.50
CA GLY A 29 17.51 7.30 -3.20
C GLY A 29 16.16 7.77 -2.67
N ASP A 30 16.07 9.06 -2.32
CA ASP A 30 14.82 9.65 -1.86
C ASP A 30 13.93 10.11 -3.03
N PHE A 31 12.91 9.31 -3.31
CA PHE A 31 11.83 9.62 -4.26
C PHE A 31 10.51 10.01 -3.55
N GLY A 32 10.56 10.31 -2.25
CA GLY A 32 9.42 10.60 -1.40
C GLY A 32 9.17 9.54 -0.31
N CYS A 33 9.95 8.46 -0.28
CA CYS A 33 9.95 7.47 0.79
C CYS A 33 11.14 7.64 1.76
N GLY A 34 12.06 8.57 1.50
CA GLY A 34 13.32 8.71 2.23
C GLY A 34 14.46 7.88 1.62
N ASP A 35 15.68 8.18 2.05
CA ASP A 35 16.90 7.60 1.51
C ASP A 35 17.00 6.07 1.66
N GLY A 36 17.85 5.48 0.82
CA GLY A 36 18.21 4.06 0.85
C GLY A 36 17.60 3.26 -0.29
N GLY A 37 17.54 1.94 -0.11
CA GLY A 37 16.93 1.02 -1.06
C GLY A 37 15.55 0.58 -0.57
N TRP A 38 14.56 0.67 -1.45
CA TRP A 38 13.17 0.29 -1.18
C TRP A 38 12.80 -0.91 -2.05
N THR A 39 12.42 -1.99 -1.39
CA THR A 39 12.06 -3.25 -2.05
C THR A 39 10.57 -3.28 -2.35
N PRO A 40 10.13 -3.39 -3.62
CA PRO A 40 8.72 -3.52 -3.92
C PRO A 40 8.19 -4.88 -3.45
N VAL A 41 6.97 -4.90 -2.89
CA VAL A 41 6.31 -6.14 -2.47
C VAL A 41 5.01 -6.40 -3.22
N MET A 42 4.27 -5.34 -3.54
CA MET A 42 2.99 -5.44 -4.23
C MET A 42 2.65 -4.14 -4.96
N LYS A 43 1.97 -4.27 -6.10
CA LYS A 43 1.36 -3.17 -6.85
C LYS A 43 -0.10 -3.51 -7.12
N THR A 44 -1.02 -2.60 -6.82
CA THR A 44 -2.47 -2.85 -6.87
C THR A 44 -3.17 -1.83 -7.76
N ASP A 45 -4.03 -2.25 -8.68
CA ASP A 45 -4.79 -1.32 -9.53
C ASP A 45 -6.20 -1.15 -8.96
N GLY A 46 -6.52 0.06 -8.51
CA GLY A 46 -7.84 0.40 -7.97
C GLY A 46 -9.00 0.19 -8.93
N ASN A 47 -8.74 -0.03 -10.22
CA ASN A 47 -9.75 -0.38 -11.22
C ASN A 47 -10.02 -1.89 -11.33
N LYS A 48 -9.20 -2.72 -10.69
CA LYS A 48 -9.25 -4.19 -10.80
C LYS A 48 -9.63 -4.84 -9.48
N ALA A 49 -10.31 -5.98 -9.58
CA ALA A 49 -10.72 -6.77 -8.42
C ALA A 49 -9.61 -7.70 -7.88
N THR A 50 -8.47 -7.81 -8.58
CA THR A 50 -7.36 -8.74 -8.27
C THR A 50 -6.97 -8.70 -6.79
N PHE A 51 -6.81 -7.50 -6.25
CA PHE A 51 -6.43 -7.27 -4.87
C PHE A 51 -7.56 -6.69 -4.03
N HIS A 52 -8.82 -7.01 -4.34
CA HIS A 52 -9.95 -6.70 -3.44
C HIS A 52 -9.68 -7.22 -2.01
N TYR A 53 -10.31 -6.63 -0.99
CA TYR A 53 -10.09 -6.99 0.43
C TYR A 53 -10.10 -8.50 0.67
N ASP A 54 -11.08 -9.20 0.10
CA ASP A 54 -11.30 -10.65 0.25
C ASP A 54 -10.39 -11.53 -0.62
N SER A 55 -9.50 -10.93 -1.41
CA SER A 55 -8.62 -11.69 -2.28
C SER A 55 -7.66 -12.56 -1.46
N HIS A 56 -7.61 -13.85 -1.80
CA HIS A 56 -6.67 -14.82 -1.25
C HIS A 56 -5.20 -14.38 -1.34
N TYR A 57 -4.86 -13.53 -2.32
CA TYR A 57 -3.52 -12.95 -2.47
C TYR A 57 -3.04 -12.16 -1.24
N TRP A 58 -3.91 -11.69 -0.36
CA TRP A 58 -3.49 -11.05 0.89
C TRP A 58 -3.00 -12.05 1.94
N SER A 59 -3.48 -13.29 1.89
CA SER A 59 -3.28 -14.31 2.91
C SER A 59 -2.41 -15.49 2.49
N ASP A 60 -2.26 -15.73 1.19
CA ASP A 60 -1.42 -16.82 0.67
C ASP A 60 0.02 -16.38 0.36
N LYS A 61 0.85 -17.34 -0.03
CA LYS A 61 2.22 -17.13 -0.55
C LYS A 61 2.30 -17.37 -2.07
N ASN A 62 1.20 -17.14 -2.79
CA ASN A 62 1.19 -17.20 -4.25
C ASN A 62 1.65 -15.87 -4.84
N GLN A 63 2.44 -15.95 -5.90
CA GLN A 63 2.89 -14.81 -6.70
C GLN A 63 1.85 -14.42 -7.74
N TYR A 64 1.85 -13.15 -8.16
CA TYR A 64 1.02 -12.66 -9.25
C TYR A 64 1.82 -11.71 -10.15
N ASN A 65 1.81 -11.96 -11.45
CA ASN A 65 2.47 -11.12 -12.46
C ASN A 65 3.88 -10.63 -12.05
N THR A 66 4.79 -11.57 -11.79
CA THR A 66 6.15 -11.25 -11.32
C THR A 66 6.98 -10.36 -12.24
N PRO A 67 6.80 -10.35 -13.59
CA PRO A 67 7.47 -9.37 -14.44
C PRO A 67 7.18 -7.92 -14.06
N GLY A 68 5.99 -7.64 -13.49
CA GLY A 68 5.63 -6.32 -12.97
C GLY A 68 6.52 -5.85 -11.81
N GLY A 69 7.27 -6.74 -11.16
CA GLY A 69 8.28 -6.36 -10.17
C GLY A 69 9.58 -5.80 -10.75
N ARG A 70 9.78 -5.90 -12.07
CA ARG A 70 11.00 -5.44 -12.76
C ARG A 70 10.89 -4.00 -13.30
N THR A 71 9.77 -3.35 -13.04
CA THR A 71 9.46 -1.98 -13.50
C THR A 71 9.17 -1.07 -12.32
N GLY A 72 9.30 0.23 -12.52
CA GLY A 72 9.08 1.25 -11.49
C GLY A 72 7.60 1.52 -11.23
N PHE A 73 7.23 2.79 -11.14
CA PHE A 73 5.86 3.21 -10.86
C PHE A 73 4.96 3.22 -12.11
N ASP A 74 4.84 2.06 -12.73
CA ASP A 74 3.95 1.77 -13.87
C ASP A 74 2.55 1.32 -13.41
N SER A 75 1.70 0.91 -14.36
CA SER A 75 0.31 0.50 -14.09
C SER A 75 0.12 -1.02 -14.14
N GLN A 76 1.19 -1.80 -13.93
CA GLN A 76 1.13 -3.26 -13.90
C GLN A 76 0.97 -3.75 -12.47
N GLU A 77 -0.11 -4.48 -12.21
CA GLU A 77 -0.34 -5.17 -10.93
C GLU A 77 0.74 -6.24 -10.68
N THR A 78 1.16 -6.42 -9.44
CA THR A 78 2.10 -7.50 -9.10
C THR A 78 1.98 -7.88 -7.63
N LYS A 79 2.26 -9.14 -7.32
CA LYS A 79 2.56 -9.63 -5.97
C LYS A 79 3.82 -10.47 -6.05
N LEU A 80 4.82 -10.07 -5.28
CA LEU A 80 6.16 -10.65 -5.34
C LEU A 80 6.44 -11.51 -4.10
N PRO A 81 7.33 -12.50 -4.18
CA PRO A 81 7.88 -13.22 -3.03
C PRO A 81 8.42 -12.36 -1.89
N THR A 82 8.88 -11.14 -2.19
CA THR A 82 9.26 -10.14 -1.19
C THR A 82 8.11 -9.77 -0.24
N TYR A 83 6.84 -9.97 -0.65
CA TYR A 83 5.67 -9.82 0.22
C TYR A 83 5.69 -10.71 1.46
N TRP A 84 6.22 -11.94 1.36
CA TRP A 84 6.25 -12.90 2.48
C TRP A 84 7.64 -13.23 2.99
N ASN A 85 8.71 -12.87 2.27
CA ASN A 85 10.10 -13.20 2.60
C ASN A 85 11.01 -12.02 2.95
N THR A 86 10.47 -10.80 3.05
CA THR A 86 11.28 -9.60 3.35
C THR A 86 10.92 -9.04 4.72
N PRO A 87 11.76 -9.25 5.76
CA PRO A 87 11.70 -8.50 7.00
C PRO A 87 11.96 -7.02 6.74
N PHE A 88 11.29 -6.15 7.48
CA PHE A 88 11.45 -4.71 7.32
C PHE A 88 11.20 -3.95 8.61
N SER A 89 11.67 -2.71 8.63
CA SER A 89 11.50 -1.74 9.71
C SER A 89 10.69 -0.51 9.30
N LYS A 90 10.57 -0.26 7.99
CA LYS A 90 9.77 0.81 7.40
C LYS A 90 8.93 0.30 6.25
N ILE A 91 7.79 0.94 6.06
CA ILE A 91 6.91 0.73 4.92
C ILE A 91 6.70 2.07 4.23
N CYS A 92 6.72 2.04 2.90
CA CYS A 92 6.32 3.16 2.07
C CYS A 92 5.11 2.77 1.23
N LEU A 93 4.07 3.58 1.32
CA LEU A 93 2.85 3.43 0.56
C LEU A 93 2.80 4.53 -0.48
N GLY A 94 2.57 4.16 -1.74
CA GLY A 94 2.49 5.07 -2.86
C GLY A 94 1.16 4.95 -3.60
N MET A 95 0.66 6.06 -4.11
CA MET A 95 -0.47 6.09 -5.04
C MET A 95 -0.15 6.97 -6.25
N LYS A 96 -0.50 6.48 -7.44
CA LYS A 96 -0.48 7.27 -8.69
C LYS A 96 -1.90 7.57 -9.13
N ILE A 97 -2.21 8.86 -9.20
CA ILE A 97 -3.53 9.39 -9.59
C ILE A 97 -3.28 10.45 -10.65
N SER A 98 -3.88 10.30 -11.83
CA SER A 98 -3.71 11.23 -12.96
C SER A 98 -2.23 11.53 -13.28
N GLY A 99 -1.39 10.50 -13.25
CA GLY A 99 0.05 10.60 -13.51
C GLY A 99 0.90 11.08 -12.33
N GLN A 100 0.31 11.63 -11.27
CA GLN A 100 1.03 12.16 -10.11
C GLN A 100 1.24 11.08 -9.05
N LEU A 101 2.50 10.88 -8.66
CA LEU A 101 2.90 9.98 -7.58
C LEU A 101 2.90 10.71 -6.25
N ARG A 102 2.35 10.07 -5.22
CA ARG A 102 2.35 10.56 -3.85
C ARG A 102 2.67 9.41 -2.91
N PHE A 103 3.46 9.70 -1.90
CA PHE A 103 3.97 8.69 -0.96
C PHE A 103 3.71 9.12 0.48
N ILE A 104 3.54 8.12 1.34
CA ILE A 104 3.68 8.25 2.79
C ILE A 104 4.61 7.14 3.27
N VAL A 105 5.42 7.45 4.28
CA VAL A 105 6.38 6.53 4.88
C VAL A 105 6.22 6.52 6.38
N PHE A 106 6.34 5.33 6.99
CA PHE A 106 6.31 5.20 8.44
C PHE A 106 7.05 3.96 8.93
N ASN A 107 7.46 4.01 10.20
CA ASN A 107 8.14 2.90 10.86
C ASN A 107 7.14 1.81 11.24
N LYS A 108 7.41 0.59 10.82
CA LYS A 108 6.67 -0.61 11.20
C LYS A 108 7.62 -1.80 11.09
N GLN A 109 7.92 -2.42 12.21
CA GLN A 109 8.72 -3.64 12.22
C GLN A 109 7.84 -4.87 11.98
N ALA A 110 8.25 -5.74 11.06
CA ALA A 110 7.59 -7.02 10.80
C ALA A 110 8.54 -8.00 10.09
N ASN A 111 8.24 -9.30 10.22
CA ASN A 111 8.97 -10.35 9.50
C ASN A 111 8.66 -10.35 8.00
N SER A 112 7.47 -9.87 7.62
CA SER A 112 7.04 -9.63 6.24
C SER A 112 5.67 -8.96 6.20
N LEU A 113 5.24 -8.46 5.04
CA LEU A 113 3.92 -7.85 4.90
C LEU A 113 2.82 -8.92 5.04
N HIS A 114 3.08 -10.14 4.56
CA HIS A 114 2.26 -11.32 4.80
C HIS A 114 1.98 -11.53 6.29
N SER A 115 3.01 -11.48 7.14
CA SER A 115 2.85 -11.67 8.59
C SER A 115 1.99 -10.59 9.29
N LEU A 116 1.87 -9.40 8.69
CA LEU A 116 1.02 -8.32 9.20
C LEU A 116 -0.42 -8.39 8.73
N ILE A 117 -0.70 -9.12 7.65
CA ILE A 117 -2.00 -9.07 6.96
C ILE A 117 -2.72 -10.41 7.02
N ALA A 118 -2.02 -11.53 6.84
CA ALA A 118 -2.59 -12.82 6.47
C ALA A 118 -3.55 -13.40 7.51
N ASP A 119 -3.35 -13.11 8.79
CA ASP A 119 -4.21 -13.59 9.87
C ASP A 119 -5.52 -12.80 10.02
N GLY A 120 -5.70 -11.73 9.25
CA GLY A 120 -6.89 -10.87 9.32
C GLY A 120 -6.98 -9.99 10.57
N THR A 121 -6.00 -10.05 11.48
CA THR A 121 -6.03 -9.29 12.73
C THR A 121 -5.83 -7.80 12.46
N TYR A 122 -6.69 -6.97 13.05
CA TYR A 122 -6.54 -5.52 13.01
C TYR A 122 -5.27 -5.09 13.76
N ARG A 123 -4.44 -4.26 13.11
CA ARG A 123 -3.24 -3.68 13.73
C ARG A 123 -3.20 -2.19 13.44
N ALA A 124 -3.38 -1.39 14.49
CA ALA A 124 -3.42 0.05 14.36
C ALA A 124 -2.07 0.65 13.89
N THR A 125 -2.17 1.77 13.17
CA THR A 125 -1.10 2.75 12.98
C THR A 125 -1.44 4.04 13.73
N SER A 126 -0.56 5.03 13.71
CA SER A 126 -0.78 6.33 14.37
C SER A 126 -0.31 7.49 13.49
N LEU A 127 -0.61 7.41 12.19
CA LEU A 127 -0.22 8.42 11.19
C LEU A 127 -1.17 9.61 11.21
N GLY A 128 -2.45 9.36 11.50
CA GLY A 128 -3.50 10.35 11.49
C GLY A 128 -4.06 10.64 10.09
N ARG A 129 -5.30 11.14 10.07
CA ARG A 129 -6.09 11.42 8.86
C ARG A 129 -5.32 12.18 7.78
N ASN A 130 -4.64 13.26 8.17
CA ASN A 130 -3.99 14.15 7.22
C ASN A 130 -2.85 13.46 6.46
N GLU A 131 -2.15 12.52 7.12
CA GLU A 131 -1.09 11.75 6.47
C GLU A 131 -1.68 10.86 5.38
N TRP A 132 -2.74 10.10 5.68
CA TRP A 132 -3.42 9.28 4.68
C TRP A 132 -3.97 10.09 3.50
N LYS A 133 -4.49 11.30 3.75
CA LYS A 133 -4.96 12.21 2.67
C LYS A 133 -3.83 12.66 1.74
N LYS A 134 -2.56 12.65 2.17
CA LYS A 134 -1.43 12.96 1.27
C LYS A 134 -1.32 11.99 0.10
N LEU A 135 -1.76 10.73 0.24
CA LEU A 135 -1.78 9.77 -0.88
C LEU A 135 -2.70 10.22 -2.02
N ILE A 136 -3.74 10.99 -1.70
CA ILE A 136 -4.76 11.46 -2.66
C ILE A 136 -4.47 12.89 -3.11
N GLY A 137 -3.92 13.72 -2.23
CA GLY A 137 -3.68 15.14 -2.46
C GLY A 137 -4.93 15.99 -2.19
N ALA A 138 -5.08 17.09 -2.92
CA ALA A 138 -6.14 18.09 -2.70
C ALA A 138 -7.57 17.53 -2.79
N HIS A 139 -7.76 16.40 -3.45
CA HIS A 139 -9.07 15.77 -3.63
C HIS A 139 -9.39 14.71 -2.57
N GLY A 140 -8.49 14.43 -1.63
CA GLY A 140 -8.73 13.48 -0.55
C GLY A 140 -9.94 13.88 0.28
N SER A 141 -10.83 12.92 0.53
CA SER A 141 -12.07 13.13 1.27
C SER A 141 -12.32 11.98 2.22
N LEU A 142 -12.69 12.27 3.46
CA LEU A 142 -13.04 11.28 4.49
C LEU A 142 -14.14 11.84 5.37
N GLN A 143 -14.98 10.97 5.93
CA GLN A 143 -15.89 11.37 7.00
C GLN A 143 -15.11 11.61 8.31
N LEU A 144 -15.79 12.18 9.31
CA LEU A 144 -15.14 12.78 10.47
C LEU A 144 -14.91 11.81 11.65
N ASN A 145 -15.63 10.69 11.71
CA ASN A 145 -15.69 9.80 12.87
C ASN A 145 -15.20 8.37 12.51
N CYS A 146 -15.28 7.44 13.47
CA CYS A 146 -14.66 6.10 13.50
C CYS A 146 -13.11 6.10 13.49
N ASN A 147 -12.50 6.71 12.46
CA ASN A 147 -11.06 7.02 12.38
C ASN A 147 -10.11 5.84 12.62
N LYS A 148 -10.44 4.67 12.04
CA LYS A 148 -9.61 3.46 12.17
C LYS A 148 -8.55 3.43 11.09
N GLU A 149 -7.29 3.40 11.49
CA GLU A 149 -6.17 3.28 10.56
C GLU A 149 -5.31 2.04 10.83
N GLY A 150 -4.62 1.57 9.80
CA GLY A 150 -3.59 0.54 9.89
C GLY A 150 -3.88 -0.68 9.00
N PHE A 151 -3.56 -1.86 9.51
CA PHE A 151 -3.67 -3.14 8.80
C PHE A 151 -4.97 -3.85 9.16
N ASN A 152 -5.62 -4.47 8.17
CA ASN A 152 -6.95 -5.11 8.30
C ASN A 152 -7.96 -4.19 9.03
N ALA A 153 -7.98 -2.91 8.65
CA ALA A 153 -8.83 -1.90 9.27
C ALA A 153 -10.31 -2.27 9.09
N VAL A 154 -10.90 -2.76 10.18
CA VAL A 154 -12.33 -3.05 10.39
C VAL A 154 -13.01 -3.87 9.28
N GLY A 155 -12.27 -4.78 8.63
CA GLY A 155 -12.86 -5.58 7.55
C GLY A 155 -13.06 -4.83 6.23
N ILE A 156 -12.55 -3.59 6.12
CA ILE A 156 -12.80 -2.69 4.98
C ILE A 156 -11.53 -2.41 4.18
N ALA A 157 -10.36 -2.29 4.81
CA ALA A 157 -9.10 -2.05 4.12
C ALA A 157 -7.98 -2.96 4.64
N ARG A 158 -7.18 -3.54 3.74
CA ARG A 158 -6.00 -4.34 4.14
C ARG A 158 -4.89 -3.47 4.69
N ILE A 159 -4.69 -2.31 4.10
CA ILE A 159 -3.84 -1.23 4.60
C ILE A 159 -4.57 0.07 4.33
N GLY A 160 -4.99 0.82 5.34
CA GLY A 160 -5.77 2.02 5.07
C GLY A 160 -6.25 2.78 6.30
N TYR A 161 -6.91 3.89 6.02
CA TYR A 161 -7.71 4.68 6.93
C TYR A 161 -9.19 4.50 6.56
N VAL A 162 -10.01 4.23 7.55
CA VAL A 162 -11.46 4.02 7.43
C VAL A 162 -12.16 4.97 8.37
N ALA A 163 -13.17 5.67 7.87
CA ALA A 163 -13.96 6.62 8.63
C ALA A 163 -15.43 6.54 8.28
N ASN A 164 -16.24 7.05 9.20
CA ASN A 164 -17.68 7.04 9.13
C ASN A 164 -18.24 8.40 9.56
N GLN A 165 -19.51 8.70 9.27
CA GLN A 165 -20.18 9.88 9.84
C GLN A 165 -20.56 9.65 11.31
N GLU A 166 -20.82 8.41 11.73
CA GLU A 166 -21.08 8.03 13.12
C GLU A 166 -19.81 7.52 13.83
N ASN A 167 -19.92 7.31 15.14
CA ASN A 167 -18.86 6.67 15.92
C ASN A 167 -18.74 5.16 15.66
N ASP A 168 -19.73 4.55 15.01
CA ASP A 168 -19.67 3.14 14.62
C ASP A 168 -18.68 2.92 13.47
N CYS A 169 -17.99 1.78 13.53
CA CYS A 169 -17.02 1.38 12.53
C CYS A 169 -17.46 0.16 11.70
N GLY A 170 -18.67 -0.36 11.92
CA GLY A 170 -19.23 -1.50 11.19
C GLY A 170 -19.83 -1.12 9.84
N THR A 171 -20.27 0.13 9.66
CA THR A 171 -20.89 0.64 8.43
C THR A 171 -20.15 1.84 7.85
N CYS A 172 -18.81 1.81 7.82
CA CYS A 172 -18.04 2.96 7.34
C CYS A 172 -18.24 3.23 5.85
N ASP A 173 -18.58 4.48 5.52
CA ASP A 173 -18.80 4.91 4.13
C ASP A 173 -17.59 5.58 3.47
N SER A 174 -16.52 5.83 4.24
CA SER A 174 -15.31 6.46 3.71
C SER A 174 -14.02 5.73 4.05
N ARG A 175 -13.08 5.75 3.10
CA ARG A 175 -11.79 5.07 3.20
C ARG A 175 -10.74 5.66 2.27
N ILE A 176 -9.49 5.54 2.69
CA ILE A 176 -8.29 5.67 1.83
C ILE A 176 -7.44 4.42 2.08
N GLY A 177 -7.06 3.69 1.04
CA GLY A 177 -6.18 2.55 1.27
C GLY A 177 -6.03 1.59 0.10
N PHE A 178 -5.48 0.43 0.43
CA PHE A 178 -5.14 -0.69 -0.44
C PHE A 178 -5.95 -1.91 -0.01
N GLY A 179 -6.42 -2.68 -1.00
CA GLY A 179 -7.26 -3.84 -0.80
C GLY A 179 -8.53 -3.51 -0.05
N THR A 180 -9.34 -2.62 -0.62
CA THR A 180 -10.55 -2.15 0.04
C THR A 180 -11.83 -2.87 -0.41
N ARG A 181 -12.82 -2.95 0.49
CA ARG A 181 -14.18 -3.48 0.26
C ARG A 181 -15.17 -2.35 -0.05
N GLY A 182 -16.33 -2.68 -0.62
CA GLY A 182 -17.44 -1.74 -0.79
C GLY A 182 -17.43 -1.05 -2.15
N GLY A 183 -17.24 -1.83 -3.23
CA GLY A 183 -17.33 -1.37 -4.62
C GLY A 183 -16.16 -1.83 -5.50
N SER A 184 -16.10 -1.30 -6.72
CA SER A 184 -15.04 -1.62 -7.69
C SER A 184 -13.70 -0.92 -7.41
N ASN A 185 -13.66 -0.03 -6.42
CA ASN A 185 -12.44 0.68 -6.00
C ASN A 185 -11.72 -0.15 -4.93
N THR A 186 -10.64 -0.81 -5.33
CA THR A 186 -9.80 -1.64 -4.46
C THR A 186 -8.58 -0.89 -3.91
N CYS A 187 -8.23 0.25 -4.50
CA CYS A 187 -7.10 1.09 -4.12
C CYS A 187 -7.37 2.56 -4.48
N GLY A 188 -7.28 3.45 -3.50
CA GLY A 188 -7.56 4.88 -3.67
C GLY A 188 -8.42 5.43 -2.54
N ASN A 189 -9.35 6.32 -2.88
CA ASN A 189 -10.26 6.98 -1.93
C ASN A 189 -11.72 6.84 -2.33
N VAL A 190 -12.55 6.38 -1.38
CA VAL A 190 -14.00 6.43 -1.47
C VAL A 190 -14.52 7.23 -0.28
N ALA A 191 -15.47 8.12 -0.51
CA ALA A 191 -16.16 8.84 0.54
C ALA A 191 -17.55 9.23 0.05
N SER A 192 -18.57 8.98 0.87
CA SER A 192 -19.95 9.41 0.68
C SER A 192 -20.54 9.84 2.02
N HIS A 193 -21.80 10.31 2.00
CA HIS A 193 -22.57 10.65 3.19
C HIS A 193 -21.88 11.69 4.09
N SER A 194 -21.77 12.91 3.55
CA SER A 194 -21.21 14.10 4.24
C SER A 194 -19.73 14.03 4.62
N PRO A 195 -18.82 13.69 3.69
CA PRO A 195 -17.38 13.71 3.98
C PRO A 195 -16.79 15.12 3.93
N ASP A 196 -15.60 15.28 4.49
CA ASP A 196 -14.93 16.57 4.72
C ASP A 196 -14.51 17.34 3.44
N ASN A 197 -14.56 16.70 2.27
CA ASN A 197 -14.21 17.30 0.98
C ASN A 197 -15.14 16.81 -0.14
N GLY A 198 -16.42 16.59 0.18
CA GLY A 198 -17.45 16.11 -0.74
C GLY A 198 -17.26 14.66 -1.20
N ASP A 199 -18.27 14.12 -1.88
CA ASP A 199 -18.25 12.73 -2.29
C ASP A 199 -17.14 12.45 -3.31
N ARG A 200 -16.45 11.32 -3.13
CA ARG A 200 -15.31 10.90 -3.94
C ARG A 200 -15.35 9.42 -4.23
N ASN A 201 -14.94 9.07 -5.45
CA ASN A 201 -14.55 7.70 -5.82
C ASN A 201 -13.33 7.78 -6.74
N ILE A 202 -12.16 7.95 -6.12
CA ILE A 202 -10.88 8.13 -6.80
C ILE A 202 -10.15 6.80 -6.77
N LYS A 203 -9.91 6.23 -7.94
CA LYS A 203 -9.11 5.01 -8.09
C LYS A 203 -7.65 5.39 -8.33
N ALA A 204 -6.75 4.62 -7.73
CA ALA A 204 -5.32 4.84 -7.84
C ALA A 204 -4.60 3.55 -8.24
N MET A 205 -3.46 3.71 -8.90
CA MET A 205 -2.46 2.64 -8.93
C MET A 205 -1.64 2.72 -7.65
N GLY A 206 -1.68 1.67 -6.85
CA GLY A 206 -1.04 1.56 -5.54
C GLY A 206 0.31 0.84 -5.61
N TYR A 207 1.25 1.29 -4.80
CA TYR A 207 2.59 0.70 -4.64
C TYR A 207 2.86 0.48 -3.16
N ILE A 208 3.34 -0.70 -2.81
CA ILE A 208 3.76 -1.03 -1.45
C ILE A 208 5.22 -1.45 -1.52
N LEU A 209 6.07 -0.73 -0.78
CA LEU A 209 7.51 -0.96 -0.68
C LEU A 209 7.94 -1.05 0.78
N VAL A 210 9.03 -1.77 1.04
CA VAL A 210 9.57 -1.97 2.39
C VAL A 210 11.09 -1.76 2.45
N GLN A 211 11.57 -1.36 3.63
CA GLN A 211 12.99 -1.14 3.96
C GLN A 211 13.34 -1.69 5.34
#